data_AF-A0A942B0C7-F1
#
_entry.id   AF-A0A942B0C7-F1
#
_cell.length_a   1.000
_cell.length_b   1.000
_cell.length_c   1.000
_cell.angle_alpha   90.00
_cell.angle_beta   90.00
_cell.angle_gamma   90.00
#
_symmetry.space_group_name_H-M   'P 1'
#
loop_
_entity.id
_entity.type
_entity.pdbx_description
1 polymer ?
#
loop_
_entity_poly.entity_id
_entity_poly.type
_entity_poly.pdbx_seq_one_letter_code
_entity_poly.pdbx_strand_id
1 'polypeptide(L)'
;MHYAIDNLWKDGALRLFDAYSAAREAAAALLRRTGIASVQEEDIRACAEGYELSSALAQRLGIAPEKCLLAVRAVEAEVPALLCGAKMCSKAVLRGGHICFALTDAAYAALMHAVMNDAQLPALPEDTERLLPYAVARMRMLARKESAGCPDSTEVRRALWLCFGVAEAGLSCRELQARAARAARAVLAIGRGMPARERAELLSRCGDVGGCAARLLAYALSRAGTKPDFIES
;
A
#
# COMPACT_ATOMS: atom_id res chain seq x y z
N MET A 1 23.20 31.85 -12.75
CA MET A 1 21.76 31.64 -12.97
C MET A 1 21.35 30.40 -12.16
N HIS A 2 21.10 30.59 -10.87
CA HIS A 2 20.66 29.55 -9.94
C HIS A 2 19.18 29.80 -9.68
N TYR A 3 18.31 28.88 -10.07
CA TYR A 3 16.91 28.92 -9.64
C TYR A 3 16.83 28.27 -8.27
N ALA A 4 16.63 29.11 -7.25
CA ALA A 4 16.27 28.72 -5.91
C ALA A 4 14.90 28.02 -5.94
N ILE A 5 14.87 26.77 -5.48
CA ILE A 5 13.64 26.05 -5.12
C ILE A 5 13.34 26.45 -3.68
N ASP A 6 12.84 27.67 -3.50
CA ASP A 6 12.26 28.12 -2.25
C ASP A 6 10.79 28.44 -2.51
N ASN A 7 9.92 27.61 -1.90
CA ASN A 7 8.49 27.83 -1.56
C ASN A 7 7.56 26.65 -1.90
N LEU A 8 7.80 25.49 -1.30
CA LEU A 8 6.78 24.46 -1.03
C LEU A 8 6.78 24.08 0.46
N TRP A 9 6.78 25.09 1.33
CA TRP A 9 6.77 24.92 2.80
C TRP A 9 5.87 25.96 3.46
N LYS A 10 4.60 26.02 3.03
CA LYS A 10 3.55 26.74 3.76
C LYS A 10 2.32 25.83 3.84
N ASP A 11 2.02 25.43 5.07
CA ASP A 11 0.80 24.73 5.56
C ASP A 11 0.61 23.22 5.29
N GLY A 12 1.62 22.49 4.80
CA GLY A 12 1.48 21.07 4.46
C GLY A 12 1.97 20.12 5.56
N ALA A 13 1.07 19.37 6.21
CA ALA A 13 1.45 18.13 6.87
C ALA A 13 2.27 17.28 5.88
N LEU A 14 3.43 16.77 6.27
CA LEU A 14 4.21 15.82 5.46
C LEU A 14 3.25 14.73 4.96
N ARG A 15 3.02 14.64 3.65
CA ARG A 15 2.18 13.61 3.03
C ARG A 15 3.12 12.65 2.32
N LEU A 16 3.10 11.41 2.76
CA LEU A 16 3.73 10.30 2.06
C LEU A 16 2.79 9.83 0.95
N PHE A 17 3.34 9.29 -0.13
CA PHE A 17 2.59 8.71 -1.25
C PHE A 17 1.49 7.73 -0.78
N ASP A 18 0.23 8.06 -1.10
CA ASP A 18 -0.94 7.26 -0.76
C ASP A 18 -1.18 6.17 -1.81
N ALA A 19 -0.55 5.02 -1.58
CA ALA A 19 -0.68 3.85 -2.43
C ALA A 19 -2.10 3.26 -2.47
N TYR A 20 -2.92 3.45 -1.44
CA TYR A 20 -4.30 2.96 -1.43
C TYR A 20 -5.20 3.81 -2.33
N SER A 21 -5.12 5.14 -2.23
CA SER A 21 -5.84 6.03 -3.14
C SER A 21 -5.42 5.79 -4.59
N ALA A 22 -4.11 5.74 -4.88
CA ALA A 22 -3.63 5.46 -6.24
C ALA A 22 -4.17 4.13 -6.81
N ALA A 23 -4.19 3.07 -6.00
CA ALA A 23 -4.70 1.77 -6.41
C ALA A 23 -6.23 1.77 -6.59
N ARG A 24 -6.98 2.46 -5.72
CA ARG A 24 -8.43 2.62 -5.84
C ARG A 24 -8.80 3.40 -7.09
N GLU A 25 -8.11 4.50 -7.39
CA GLU A 25 -8.38 5.28 -8.59
C GLU A 25 -8.07 4.48 -9.87
N ALA A 26 -6.97 3.72 -9.88
CA ALA A 26 -6.68 2.83 -11.02
C ALA A 26 -7.79 1.78 -11.25
N ALA A 27 -8.33 1.19 -10.17
CA ALA A 27 -9.45 0.25 -10.25
C ALA A 27 -10.79 0.94 -10.61
N ALA A 28 -11.03 2.14 -10.09
CA ALA A 28 -12.20 2.94 -10.41
C ALA A 28 -12.19 3.33 -11.91
N ALA A 29 -11.07 3.81 -12.42
CA ALA A 29 -10.88 4.13 -13.83
C ALA A 29 -11.13 2.91 -14.74
N LEU A 30 -10.69 1.72 -14.32
CA LEU A 30 -10.99 0.47 -15.03
C LEU A 30 -12.50 0.19 -15.08
N LEU A 31 -13.22 0.36 -13.98
CA LEU A 31 -14.69 0.18 -13.94
C LEU A 31 -15.44 1.27 -14.74
N ARG A 32 -14.97 2.52 -14.75
CA ARG A 32 -15.58 3.58 -15.59
C ARG A 32 -15.57 3.18 -17.06
N ARG A 33 -14.48 2.57 -17.51
CA ARG A 33 -14.33 2.07 -18.88
C ARG A 33 -15.22 0.88 -19.22
N THR A 34 -15.84 0.21 -18.25
CA THR A 34 -16.88 -0.80 -18.51
C THR A 34 -18.27 -0.19 -18.74
N GLY A 35 -18.37 1.15 -18.80
CA GLY A 35 -19.62 1.89 -19.00
C GLY A 35 -20.29 2.38 -17.70
N ILE A 36 -19.64 2.22 -16.54
CA ILE A 36 -20.16 2.71 -15.26
C ILE A 36 -19.52 4.07 -14.94
N ALA A 37 -19.93 5.13 -15.63
CA ALA A 37 -19.24 6.43 -15.58
C ALA A 37 -19.17 7.07 -14.18
N SER A 38 -20.08 6.73 -13.27
CA SER A 38 -20.17 7.32 -11.94
C SER A 38 -19.23 6.72 -10.88
N VAL A 39 -18.44 5.69 -11.22
CA VAL A 39 -17.54 5.03 -10.23
C VAL A 39 -16.60 6.05 -9.60
N GLN A 40 -16.53 6.05 -8.27
CA GLN A 40 -15.56 6.84 -7.50
C GLN A 40 -14.56 5.95 -6.76
N GLU A 41 -13.50 6.54 -6.21
CA GLU A 41 -12.52 5.81 -5.40
C GLU A 41 -13.17 5.12 -4.19
N GLU A 42 -14.19 5.73 -3.58
CA GLU A 42 -14.87 5.20 -2.38
C GLU A 42 -15.69 3.94 -2.68
N ASP A 43 -15.99 3.70 -3.97
CA ASP A 43 -16.65 2.48 -4.43
C ASP A 43 -15.69 1.27 -4.45
N ILE A 44 -14.40 1.52 -4.24
CA ILE A 44 -13.35 0.51 -4.15
C ILE A 44 -12.86 0.41 -2.70
N ARG A 45 -12.87 -0.80 -2.15
CA ARG A 45 -12.31 -1.09 -0.83
C ARG A 45 -10.92 -1.69 -0.98
N ALA A 46 -9.95 -1.14 -0.25
CA ALA A 46 -8.67 -1.78 -0.04
C ALA A 46 -8.75 -2.87 1.04
N CYS A 47 -7.96 -3.94 0.91
CA CYS A 47 -7.93 -5.13 1.77
C CYS A 47 -9.19 -5.99 1.71
N ALA A 48 -9.45 -6.62 0.56
CA ALA A 48 -10.40 -7.71 0.48
C ALA A 48 -9.75 -9.03 0.94
N GLU A 49 -10.56 -10.01 1.35
CA GLU A 49 -10.03 -11.31 1.72
C GLU A 49 -9.40 -12.00 0.49
N GLY A 50 -8.08 -12.20 0.53
CA GLY A 50 -7.31 -12.80 -0.56
C GLY A 50 -7.03 -11.89 -1.76
N TYR A 51 -7.41 -10.61 -1.72
CA TYR A 51 -7.22 -9.65 -2.82
C TYR A 51 -6.90 -8.25 -2.30
N GLU A 52 -6.11 -7.47 -3.04
CA GLU A 52 -5.76 -6.11 -2.62
C GLU A 52 -6.94 -5.16 -2.67
N LEU A 53 -7.79 -5.28 -3.70
CA LEU A 53 -8.94 -4.39 -3.93
C LEU A 53 -10.23 -5.18 -4.17
N SER A 54 -11.37 -4.59 -3.81
CA SER A 54 -12.69 -5.10 -4.20
C SER A 54 -13.72 -4.00 -4.41
N SER A 55 -14.74 -4.28 -5.23
CA SER A 55 -15.90 -3.40 -5.40
C SER A 55 -17.20 -4.21 -5.43
N ALA A 56 -18.19 -3.76 -4.64
CA ALA A 56 -19.58 -4.23 -4.70
C ALA A 56 -20.46 -3.35 -5.60
N LEU A 57 -19.86 -2.46 -6.41
CA LEU A 57 -20.62 -1.45 -7.14
C LEU A 57 -21.62 -2.08 -8.12
N ALA A 58 -21.25 -3.14 -8.84
CA ALA A 58 -22.16 -3.83 -9.75
C ALA A 58 -23.46 -4.26 -9.04
N GLN A 59 -23.32 -4.88 -7.85
CA GLN A 59 -24.47 -5.29 -7.04
C GLN A 59 -25.29 -4.10 -6.55
N ARG A 60 -24.66 -3.01 -6.08
CA ARG A 60 -25.36 -1.79 -5.64
C ARG A 60 -26.16 -1.13 -6.75
N LEU A 61 -25.68 -1.21 -8.00
CA LEU A 61 -26.33 -0.65 -9.17
C LEU A 61 -27.33 -1.60 -9.85
N GLY A 62 -27.56 -2.80 -9.29
CA GLY A 62 -28.43 -3.81 -9.91
C GLY A 62 -27.89 -4.40 -11.21
N ILE A 63 -26.59 -4.24 -11.48
CA ILE A 63 -25.90 -4.83 -12.63
C ILE A 63 -25.48 -6.24 -12.23
N ALA A 64 -25.79 -7.24 -13.08
CA ALA A 64 -25.33 -8.61 -12.89
C ALA A 64 -23.78 -8.64 -12.70
N PRO A 65 -23.26 -9.06 -11.53
CA PRO A 65 -21.83 -9.00 -11.25
C PRO A 65 -20.96 -9.78 -12.23
N GLU A 66 -21.48 -10.88 -12.78
CA GLU A 66 -20.83 -11.71 -13.80
C GLU A 66 -20.64 -10.93 -15.11
N LYS A 67 -21.68 -10.19 -15.53
CA LYS A 67 -21.63 -9.33 -16.73
C LYS A 67 -20.61 -8.22 -16.53
N CYS A 68 -20.59 -7.62 -15.35
CA CYS A 68 -19.61 -6.58 -15.02
C CYS A 68 -18.18 -7.14 -15.01
N LEU A 69 -17.96 -8.32 -14.42
CA LEU A 69 -16.64 -8.99 -14.46
C LEU A 69 -16.18 -9.30 -15.89
N LEU A 70 -17.08 -9.77 -16.76
CA LEU A 70 -16.75 -10.01 -18.17
C LEU A 70 -16.33 -8.71 -18.88
N ALA A 71 -17.05 -7.62 -18.64
CA ALA A 71 -16.70 -6.31 -19.19
C ALA A 71 -15.34 -5.81 -18.66
N VAL A 72 -15.09 -5.94 -17.35
CA VAL A 72 -13.79 -5.61 -16.74
C VAL A 72 -12.65 -6.37 -17.41
N ARG A 73 -12.81 -7.67 -17.62
CA ARG A 73 -11.78 -8.51 -18.25
C ARG A 73 -11.54 -8.17 -19.71
N ALA A 74 -12.59 -7.88 -20.48
CA ALA A 74 -12.47 -7.47 -21.88
C ALA A 74 -11.72 -6.14 -21.98
N VAL A 75 -12.12 -5.17 -21.17
CA VAL A 75 -11.54 -3.83 -21.11
C VAL A 75 -10.07 -3.89 -20.65
N GLU A 76 -9.75 -4.68 -19.63
CA GLU A 76 -8.37 -4.89 -19.16
C GLU A 76 -7.48 -5.60 -20.19
N ALA A 77 -8.04 -6.49 -21.02
CA ALA A 77 -7.30 -7.17 -22.08
C ALA A 77 -6.94 -6.25 -23.25
N GLU A 78 -7.79 -5.27 -23.55
CA GLU A 78 -7.57 -4.29 -24.61
C GLU A 78 -6.58 -3.20 -24.17
N VAL A 79 -6.83 -2.57 -23.01
CA VAL A 79 -6.00 -1.49 -22.47
C VAL A 79 -5.78 -1.73 -20.98
N PRO A 80 -4.65 -2.29 -20.52
CA PRO A 80 -4.49 -2.57 -19.10
C PRO A 80 -4.60 -1.31 -18.23
N ALA A 81 -5.29 -1.40 -17.09
CA ALA A 81 -5.26 -0.35 -16.09
C ALA A 81 -3.85 -0.20 -15.54
N LEU A 82 -3.40 1.04 -15.34
CA LEU A 82 -2.05 1.33 -14.88
C LEU A 82 -2.07 1.86 -13.44
N LEU A 83 -1.15 1.35 -12.62
CA LEU A 83 -0.85 1.82 -11.27
C LEU A 83 0.61 2.25 -11.24
N CYS A 84 0.86 3.55 -11.04
CA CYS A 84 2.20 4.14 -11.12
C CYS A 84 2.94 3.78 -12.43
N GLY A 85 2.20 3.74 -13.55
CA GLY A 85 2.74 3.40 -14.87
C GLY A 85 2.92 1.90 -15.14
N ALA A 86 2.71 1.02 -14.16
CA ALA A 86 2.78 -0.43 -14.34
C ALA A 86 1.39 -1.06 -14.46
N LYS A 87 1.27 -2.20 -15.15
CA LYS A 87 0.00 -2.95 -15.23
C LYS A 87 -0.52 -3.25 -13.83
N MET A 88 -1.72 -2.77 -13.51
CA MET A 88 -2.30 -2.84 -12.17
C MET A 88 -2.64 -4.28 -11.77
N CYS A 89 -3.49 -4.97 -12.54
CA CYS A 89 -4.07 -6.24 -12.09
C CYS A 89 -3.51 -7.45 -12.84
N SER A 90 -3.21 -8.51 -12.11
CA SER A 90 -2.92 -9.84 -12.69
C SER A 90 -4.22 -10.57 -13.01
N LYS A 91 -5.26 -10.35 -12.20
CA LYS A 91 -6.56 -11.00 -12.34
C LYS A 91 -7.67 -10.19 -11.68
N ALA A 92 -8.84 -10.20 -12.32
CA ALA A 92 -10.12 -9.85 -11.72
C ALA A 92 -11.00 -11.10 -11.53
N VAL A 93 -11.65 -11.24 -10.39
CA VAL A 93 -12.57 -12.35 -10.08
C VAL A 93 -13.85 -11.88 -9.40
N LEU A 94 -14.89 -12.72 -9.40
CA LEU A 94 -16.10 -12.52 -8.62
C LEU A 94 -16.01 -13.34 -7.33
N ARG A 95 -16.23 -12.70 -6.17
CA ARG A 95 -16.30 -13.33 -4.85
C ARG A 95 -17.42 -12.68 -4.03
N GLY A 96 -18.44 -13.45 -3.67
CA GLY A 96 -19.54 -12.96 -2.82
C GLY A 96 -20.26 -11.73 -3.39
N GLY A 97 -20.39 -11.62 -4.72
CA GLY A 97 -20.98 -10.44 -5.36
C GLY A 97 -20.01 -9.26 -5.59
N HIS A 98 -18.79 -9.34 -5.07
CA HIS A 98 -17.74 -8.33 -5.28
C HIS A 98 -16.83 -8.70 -6.46
N ILE A 99 -16.46 -7.70 -7.24
CA ILE A 99 -15.34 -7.80 -8.18
C ILE A 99 -14.07 -7.54 -7.38
N CYS A 100 -13.19 -8.54 -7.29
CA CYS A 100 -11.92 -8.46 -6.57
C CYS A 100 -10.75 -8.43 -7.55
N PHE A 101 -9.75 -7.61 -7.25
CA PHE A 101 -8.57 -7.40 -8.09
C PHE A 101 -7.32 -7.84 -7.34
N ALA A 102 -6.54 -8.74 -7.96
CA ALA A 102 -5.20 -9.09 -7.52
C ALA A 102 -4.19 -8.20 -8.25
N LEU A 103 -3.28 -7.56 -7.52
CA LEU A 103 -2.22 -6.75 -8.14
C LEU A 103 -1.16 -7.62 -8.83
N THR A 104 -0.43 -7.03 -9.79
CA THR A 104 0.76 -7.66 -10.38
C THR A 104 2.01 -7.37 -9.55
N ASP A 105 3.05 -8.15 -9.78
CA ASP A 105 4.40 -7.93 -9.25
C ASP A 105 4.95 -6.56 -9.68
N ALA A 106 4.70 -6.17 -10.93
CA ALA A 106 5.10 -4.88 -11.48
C ALA A 106 4.39 -3.71 -10.78
N ALA A 107 3.11 -3.89 -10.41
CA ALA A 107 2.37 -2.90 -9.63
C ALA A 107 2.95 -2.76 -8.21
N TYR A 108 3.29 -3.87 -7.55
CA TYR A 108 3.97 -3.83 -6.25
C TYR A 108 5.33 -3.12 -6.34
N ALA A 109 6.14 -3.43 -7.36
CA ALA A 109 7.42 -2.75 -7.58
C ALA A 109 7.22 -1.25 -7.81
N ALA A 110 6.26 -0.84 -8.64
CA ALA A 110 5.97 0.56 -8.92
C ALA A 110 5.51 1.33 -7.67
N LEU A 111 4.64 0.74 -6.84
CA LEU A 111 4.22 1.32 -5.57
C LEU A 111 5.39 1.47 -4.59
N MET A 112 6.24 0.44 -4.48
CA MET A 112 7.44 0.51 -3.64
C MET A 112 8.38 1.61 -4.09
N HIS A 113 8.64 1.74 -5.40
CA HIS A 113 9.46 2.81 -5.95
C HIS A 113 8.87 4.19 -5.68
N ALA A 114 7.55 4.36 -5.83
CA ALA A 114 6.88 5.62 -5.52
C ALA A 114 7.12 6.02 -4.04
N VAL A 115 6.91 5.11 -3.09
CA VAL A 115 7.17 5.36 -1.66
C VAL A 115 8.66 5.63 -1.38
N MET A 116 9.55 4.84 -1.97
CA MET A 116 10.99 4.97 -1.71
C MET A 116 11.61 6.24 -2.29
N ASN A 117 11.03 6.78 -3.37
CA ASN A 117 11.42 8.07 -3.96
C ASN A 117 10.82 9.26 -3.18
N ASP A 118 9.66 9.08 -2.57
CA ASP A 118 8.94 10.15 -1.85
C ASP A 118 9.47 10.38 -0.42
N ALA A 119 10.13 9.38 0.18
CA ALA A 119 10.69 9.49 1.52
C ALA A 119 12.12 8.98 1.63
N GLN A 120 12.91 9.58 2.52
CA GLN A 120 14.22 9.07 2.89
C GLN A 120 14.12 7.85 3.82
N LEU A 121 15.10 6.95 3.77
CA LEU A 121 15.17 5.84 4.71
C LEU A 121 15.35 6.40 6.13
N PRO A 122 14.45 6.10 7.09
CA PRO A 122 14.45 6.72 8.41
C PRO A 122 15.68 6.32 9.22
N ALA A 123 16.19 7.19 10.09
CA ALA A 123 17.23 6.83 11.06
C ALA A 123 16.81 5.62 11.94
N LEU A 124 17.78 4.95 12.57
CA LEU A 124 17.46 3.92 13.56
C LEU A 124 16.78 4.59 14.77
N PRO A 125 15.59 4.12 15.20
CA PRO A 125 14.96 4.62 16.41
C PRO A 125 15.83 4.33 17.65
N GLU A 126 15.84 5.27 18.60
CA GLU A 126 16.60 5.13 19.86
C GLU A 126 15.91 4.17 20.84
N ASP A 127 14.59 4.30 21.02
CA ASP A 127 13.76 3.37 21.79
C ASP A 127 13.24 2.26 20.87
N THR A 128 13.55 1.00 21.17
CA THR A 128 13.03 -0.18 20.45
C THR A 128 12.23 -1.13 21.34
N GLU A 129 11.83 -0.69 22.54
CA GLU A 129 10.96 -1.49 23.43
C GLU A 129 9.52 -1.50 22.91
N ARG A 130 9.11 -0.42 22.25
CA ARG A 130 7.77 -0.29 21.65
C ARG A 130 7.70 -1.00 20.30
N LEU A 131 6.53 -1.53 19.98
CA LEU A 131 6.28 -2.31 18.77
C LEU A 131 6.66 -1.57 17.47
N LEU A 132 6.21 -0.32 17.31
CA LEU A 132 6.41 0.43 16.06
C LEU A 132 7.89 0.79 15.82
N PRO A 133 8.61 1.39 16.79
CA PRO A 133 10.04 1.63 16.65
C PRO A 133 10.86 0.34 16.42
N TYR A 134 10.52 -0.75 17.12
CA TYR A 134 11.13 -2.06 16.88
C TYR A 134 10.93 -2.54 15.43
N ALA A 135 9.70 -2.44 14.91
CA ALA A 135 9.40 -2.82 13.53
C ALA A 135 10.18 -1.97 12.51
N VAL A 136 10.28 -0.65 12.74
CA VAL A 136 11.10 0.24 11.89
C VAL A 136 12.56 -0.18 11.91
N ALA A 137 13.14 -0.43 13.09
CA ALA A 137 14.52 -0.89 13.21
C ALA A 137 14.74 -2.20 12.44
N ARG A 138 13.83 -3.19 12.59
CA ARG A 138 13.91 -4.47 11.89
C ARG A 138 13.78 -4.33 10.38
N MET A 139 12.85 -3.51 9.89
CA MET A 139 12.68 -3.26 8.46
C MET A 139 13.88 -2.50 7.86
N ARG A 140 14.46 -1.55 8.60
CA ARG A 140 15.72 -0.90 8.20
C ARG A 140 16.89 -1.89 8.15
N MET A 141 16.97 -2.83 9.08
CA MET A 141 17.99 -3.89 9.02
C MET A 141 17.79 -4.77 7.77
N LEU A 142 16.54 -5.08 7.43
CA LEU A 142 16.17 -5.85 6.25
C LEU A 142 16.51 -5.08 4.96
N ALA A 143 16.37 -3.75 4.96
CA ALA A 143 16.72 -2.88 3.85
C ALA A 143 18.21 -2.90 3.44
N ARG A 144 19.08 -3.50 4.27
CA ARG A 144 20.50 -3.72 3.95
C ARG A 144 20.75 -5.00 3.16
N LYS A 145 19.71 -5.81 2.91
CA LYS A 145 19.77 -7.04 2.13
C LYS A 145 19.65 -6.74 0.63
N GLU A 146 19.78 -7.77 -0.19
CA GLU A 146 19.68 -7.64 -1.64
C GLU A 146 18.27 -7.18 -2.04
N SER A 147 18.25 -6.37 -3.10
CA SER A 147 17.06 -5.76 -3.66
C SER A 147 16.75 -6.40 -5.00
N ALA A 148 15.59 -7.06 -5.09
CA ALA A 148 15.08 -7.66 -6.32
C ALA A 148 13.59 -7.31 -6.53
N GLY A 149 13.12 -6.20 -5.94
CA GLY A 149 11.70 -5.86 -5.86
C GLY A 149 10.95 -6.63 -4.77
N CYS A 150 9.64 -6.82 -4.95
CA CYS A 150 8.79 -7.57 -4.02
C CYS A 150 8.85 -9.07 -4.35
N PRO A 151 9.30 -9.94 -3.42
CA PRO A 151 9.29 -11.38 -3.65
C PRO A 151 7.89 -11.93 -3.96
N ASP A 152 7.83 -13.00 -4.77
CA ASP A 152 6.59 -13.76 -5.00
C ASP A 152 6.23 -14.62 -3.78
N SER A 153 5.78 -13.94 -2.73
CA SER A 153 5.27 -14.54 -1.51
C SER A 153 4.01 -13.80 -1.09
N THR A 154 2.91 -14.55 -0.98
CA THR A 154 1.61 -14.01 -0.54
C THR A 154 1.71 -13.36 0.83
N GLU A 155 2.53 -13.91 1.73
CA GLU A 155 2.73 -13.34 3.07
C GLU A 155 3.43 -11.98 3.00
N VAL A 156 4.49 -11.87 2.19
CA VAL A 156 5.25 -10.62 2.01
C VAL A 156 4.38 -9.56 1.36
N ARG A 157 3.67 -9.91 0.28
CA ARG A 157 2.73 -9.00 -0.41
C ARG A 157 1.64 -8.51 0.52
N ARG A 158 1.02 -9.42 1.29
CA ARG A 158 0.00 -9.05 2.28
C ARG A 158 0.56 -8.12 3.35
N ALA A 159 1.74 -8.40 3.89
CA ALA A 159 2.35 -7.55 4.91
C ALA A 159 2.67 -6.14 4.35
N LEU A 160 3.22 -6.08 3.14
CA LEU A 160 3.54 -4.83 2.46
C LEU A 160 2.27 -4.04 2.07
N TRP A 161 1.22 -4.71 1.61
CA TRP A 161 -0.07 -4.07 1.33
C TRP A 161 -0.63 -3.38 2.58
N LEU A 162 -0.52 -4.00 3.76
CA LEU A 162 -0.89 -3.36 5.02
C LEU A 162 -0.05 -2.15 5.36
N CYS A 163 1.25 -2.14 5.03
CA CYS A 163 2.10 -0.98 5.18
C CYS A 163 1.65 0.18 4.27
N PHE A 164 1.27 -0.08 3.03
CA PHE A 164 0.79 0.96 2.11
C PHE A 164 -0.41 1.72 2.67
N GLY A 165 -1.33 1.03 3.35
CA GLY A 165 -2.49 1.66 3.99
C GLY A 165 -2.17 2.60 5.16
N VAL A 166 -0.91 2.68 5.61
CA VAL A 166 -0.47 3.62 6.65
C VAL A 166 -0.43 5.07 6.13
N ALA A 167 -0.17 5.26 4.84
CA ALA A 167 -0.10 6.56 4.20
C ALA A 167 -1.47 7.08 3.70
N GLU A 168 -2.57 6.35 3.97
CA GLU A 168 -3.88 6.78 3.48
C GLU A 168 -4.25 8.17 4.01
N ALA A 169 -4.71 9.05 3.11
CA ALA A 169 -5.13 10.39 3.47
C ALA A 169 -6.39 10.36 4.36
N GLY A 170 -6.53 11.39 5.21
CA GLY A 170 -7.73 11.56 6.04
C GLY A 170 -7.83 10.64 7.27
N LEU A 171 -6.85 9.78 7.54
CA LEU A 171 -6.84 8.97 8.75
C LEU A 171 -6.75 9.82 10.02
N SER A 172 -7.63 9.56 10.98
CA SER A 172 -7.46 10.04 12.36
C SER A 172 -6.20 9.45 13.00
N CYS A 173 -5.69 10.09 14.06
CA CYS A 173 -4.53 9.56 14.80
C CYS A 173 -4.77 8.12 15.29
N ARG A 174 -5.97 7.83 15.79
CA ARG A 174 -6.34 6.48 16.25
C ARG A 174 -6.30 5.45 15.11
N GLU A 175 -6.85 5.78 13.95
CA GLU A 175 -6.86 4.88 12.78
C GLU A 175 -5.45 4.66 12.23
N LEU A 176 -4.65 5.72 12.14
CA LEU A 176 -3.25 5.64 11.74
C LEU A 176 -2.47 4.69 12.67
N GLN A 177 -2.60 4.85 13.99
CA GLN A 177 -1.94 3.98 14.97
C GLN A 177 -2.41 2.53 14.86
N ALA A 178 -3.72 2.30 14.71
CA ALA A 178 -4.26 0.95 14.56
C ALA A 178 -3.74 0.25 13.30
N ARG A 179 -3.70 0.96 12.17
CA ARG A 179 -3.16 0.46 10.90
C ARG A 179 -1.66 0.20 10.97
N ALA A 180 -0.90 1.15 11.50
CA ALA A 180 0.54 1.02 11.67
C ALA A 180 0.89 -0.17 12.57
N ALA A 181 0.17 -0.35 13.70
CA ALA A 181 0.37 -1.50 14.58
C ALA A 181 0.04 -2.85 13.89
N ARG A 182 -1.02 -2.89 13.07
CA ARG A 182 -1.37 -4.07 12.26
C ARG A 182 -0.28 -4.37 11.21
N ALA A 183 0.18 -3.35 10.50
CA ALA A 183 1.25 -3.47 9.51
C ALA A 183 2.57 -3.92 10.14
N ALA A 184 2.97 -3.31 11.26
CA ALA A 184 4.14 -3.69 12.05
C ALA A 184 4.12 -5.16 12.47
N ARG A 185 2.97 -5.63 12.99
CA ARG A 185 2.80 -7.05 13.33
C ARG A 185 2.93 -7.97 12.11
N ALA A 186 2.38 -7.56 10.97
CA ALA A 186 2.44 -8.35 9.74
C ALA A 186 3.87 -8.47 9.21
N VAL A 187 4.63 -7.37 9.14
CA VAL A 187 6.02 -7.42 8.65
C VAL A 187 6.96 -8.17 9.60
N LEU A 188 6.74 -8.09 10.91
CA LEU A 188 7.49 -8.86 11.90
C LEU A 188 7.11 -10.35 11.92
N ALA A 189 5.95 -10.70 11.37
CA ALA A 189 5.51 -12.09 11.24
C ALA A 189 6.03 -12.76 9.97
N ILE A 190 6.62 -12.04 9.00
CA ILE A 190 7.13 -12.62 7.75
C ILE A 190 8.04 -13.81 8.04
N GLY A 191 7.71 -14.96 7.45
CA GLY A 191 8.43 -16.21 7.61
C GLY A 191 8.24 -16.88 8.98
N ARG A 192 7.23 -16.47 9.76
CA ARG A 192 6.85 -17.17 10.98
C ARG A 192 6.31 -18.56 10.62
N GLY A 193 6.80 -19.58 11.32
CA GLY A 193 6.46 -20.97 11.03
C GLY A 193 7.28 -21.60 9.90
N MET A 194 8.09 -20.82 9.16
CA MET A 194 9.02 -21.37 8.18
C MET A 194 10.28 -21.95 8.86
N PRO A 195 10.89 -23.00 8.28
CA PRO A 195 12.24 -23.45 8.65
C PRO A 195 13.26 -22.32 8.60
N ALA A 196 14.27 -22.37 9.46
CA ALA A 196 15.24 -21.29 9.61
C ALA A 196 15.96 -20.93 8.30
N ARG A 197 16.30 -21.94 7.48
CA ARG A 197 16.96 -21.76 6.18
C ARG A 197 16.06 -21.07 5.16
N GLU A 198 14.84 -21.56 4.98
CA GLU A 198 13.84 -20.98 4.06
C GLU A 198 13.49 -19.55 4.46
N ARG A 199 13.33 -19.30 5.77
CA ARG A 199 13.12 -17.94 6.29
C ARG A 199 14.30 -17.02 5.96
N ALA A 200 15.53 -17.49 6.12
CA ALA A 200 16.71 -16.69 5.82
C ALA A 200 16.81 -16.35 4.31
N GLU A 201 16.50 -17.32 3.44
CA GLU A 201 16.47 -17.16 1.99
C GLU A 201 15.33 -16.23 1.51
N LEU A 202 14.16 -16.30 2.14
CA LEU A 202 13.10 -15.33 1.88
C LEU A 202 13.56 -13.92 2.27
N LEU A 203 14.05 -13.74 3.50
CA LEU A 203 14.43 -12.44 4.01
C LEU A 203 15.66 -11.84 3.32
N SER A 204 16.55 -12.65 2.74
CA SER A 204 17.70 -12.14 1.98
C SER A 204 17.30 -11.39 0.70
N ARG A 205 16.08 -11.64 0.18
CA ARG A 205 15.53 -11.01 -1.03
C ARG A 205 14.56 -9.86 -0.73
N CYS A 206 14.37 -9.52 0.55
CA CYS A 206 13.40 -8.52 0.99
C CYS A 206 14.01 -7.12 1.21
N GLY A 207 15.13 -6.78 0.59
CA GLY A 207 15.80 -5.48 0.75
C GLY A 207 14.85 -4.30 0.48
N ASP A 208 14.27 -4.24 -0.71
CA ASP A 208 13.34 -3.16 -1.09
C ASP A 208 12.06 -3.16 -0.24
N VAL A 209 11.56 -4.35 0.13
CA VAL A 209 10.40 -4.49 1.03
C VAL A 209 10.71 -3.86 2.40
N GLY A 210 11.87 -4.17 2.97
CA GLY A 210 12.35 -3.57 4.21
C GLY A 210 12.51 -2.06 4.09
N GLY A 211 13.08 -1.59 2.99
CA GLY A 211 13.27 -0.16 2.72
C GLY A 211 11.95 0.61 2.60
N CYS A 212 10.96 0.03 1.91
CA CYS A 212 9.62 0.59 1.74
C CYS A 212 8.83 0.57 3.06
N ALA A 213 8.76 -0.58 3.74
CA ALA A 213 8.03 -0.73 4.99
C ALA A 213 8.60 0.15 6.11
N ALA A 214 9.93 0.31 6.18
CA ALA A 214 10.56 1.20 7.16
C ALA A 214 10.08 2.65 7.01
N ARG A 215 9.99 3.16 5.77
CA ARG A 215 9.50 4.53 5.49
C ARG A 215 8.05 4.72 5.89
N LEU A 216 7.18 3.78 5.50
CA LEU A 216 5.74 3.82 5.83
C LEU A 216 5.50 3.76 7.34
N LEU A 217 6.21 2.89 8.05
CA LEU A 217 6.07 2.77 9.51
C LEU A 217 6.68 3.96 10.25
N ALA A 218 7.80 4.52 9.77
CA ALA A 218 8.40 5.72 10.35
C ALA A 218 7.51 6.96 10.14
N TYR A 219 6.79 7.05 9.02
CA TYR A 219 5.77 8.07 8.81
C TYR A 219 4.68 8.04 9.89
N ALA A 220 4.22 6.85 10.30
CA ALA A 220 3.27 6.76 11.42
C ALA A 220 3.89 7.17 12.76
N LEU A 221 5.18 6.86 12.99
CA LEU A 221 5.89 7.28 14.20
C LEU A 221 6.01 8.79 14.31
N SER A 222 6.39 9.48 13.22
CA SER A 222 6.53 10.95 13.25
C SER A 222 5.20 11.65 13.51
N ARG A 223 4.11 11.13 12.95
CA ARG A 223 2.75 11.65 13.20
C ARG A 223 2.19 11.33 14.58
N ALA A 224 2.74 10.33 15.28
CA ALA A 224 2.42 10.05 16.68
C ALA A 224 3.09 11.05 17.63
N GLY A 225 4.28 11.54 17.26
CA GLY A 225 5.09 12.47 18.05
C GLY A 225 4.64 13.92 17.94
N THR A 226 3.96 14.30 16.86
CA THR A 226 3.27 15.59 16.75
C THR A 226 2.05 15.58 17.68
N LYS A 227 2.20 16.12 18.90
CA LYS A 227 1.04 16.54 19.69
C LYS A 227 0.16 17.44 18.80
N PRO A 228 -1.17 17.29 18.78
CA PRO A 228 -2.01 18.36 18.25
C PRO A 228 -1.73 19.59 19.11
N ASP A 229 -1.35 20.70 18.48
CA ASP A 229 -1.37 22.00 19.14
C ASP A 229 -2.81 22.24 19.60
N PHE A 230 -3.07 21.97 20.87
CA PHE A 230 -4.29 22.40 21.52
C PHE A 230 -4.23 23.92 21.55
N ILE A 231 -5.00 24.55 20.66
CA ILE A 231 -5.37 25.95 20.80
C ILE A 231 -6.24 26.00 22.06
N GLU A 232 -5.66 26.40 23.19
CA GLU A 232 -6.42 26.84 24.35
C GLU A 232 -7.26 28.04 23.92
N SER A 233 -8.58 27.91 24.10
CA SER A 233 -9.57 28.98 23.92
C SER A 233 -9.72 29.77 25.21
#